data_AF-A0AAD0JI65-F1
#
_entry.id   AF-A0AAD0JI65-F1
#
_cell.length_a   1.000
_cell.length_b   1.000
_cell.length_c   1.000
_cell.angle_alpha   90.00
_cell.angle_beta   90.00
_cell.angle_gamma   90.00
#
_symmetry.space_group_name_H-M   'P 1'
#
loop_
_entity.id
_entity.type
_entity.pdbx_description
1 polymer ?
#
loop_
_entity_poly.entity_id
_entity_poly.type
_entity_poly.pdbx_seq_one_letter_code
_entity_poly.pdbx_strand_id
1 'polypeptide(L)' 'MLTLSAIIRNGDYDGPYKSWWDSGLLKEEGTFRAGERVGRYTWYKVDGSLWRFSDFASD' A
#
# COMPACT_ATOMS: atom_id res chain seq x y z
N MET A 1 -13.99 3.33 10.90
CA MET A 1 -14.22 2.82 9.53
C MET A 1 -12.87 2.71 8.86
N LEU A 2 -12.36 1.50 8.62
CA LEU A 2 -11.08 1.32 7.94
C LEU A 2 -11.30 1.62 6.45
N THR A 3 -10.93 2.81 6.00
CA THR A 3 -10.87 3.17 4.59
C THR A 3 -9.71 2.38 3.98
N LEU A 4 -9.97 1.26 3.34
CA LEU A 4 -9.00 0.63 2.44
C LEU A 4 -9.29 1.17 1.03
N SER A 5 -8.31 1.77 0.37
CA SER A 5 -8.42 2.12 -1.06
C SER A 5 -7.55 1.16 -1.84
N ALA A 6 -8.16 0.11 -2.40
CA ALA A 6 -7.51 -0.84 -3.26
C ALA A 6 -8.44 -1.16 -4.45
N ILE A 7 -7.87 -1.23 -5.64
CA ILE A 7 -8.58 -1.69 -6.83
C ILE A 7 -8.38 -3.20 -6.91
N ILE A 8 -9.47 -3.96 -7.00
CA ILE A 8 -9.44 -5.41 -7.12
C ILE A 8 -9.87 -5.76 -8.55
N ARG A 9 -9.00 -6.46 -9.29
CA ARG A 9 -9.27 -6.93 -10.64
C ARG A 9 -9.09 -8.43 -10.68
N ASN A 10 -10.16 -9.13 -11.06
CA ASN A 10 -10.18 -10.59 -11.19
C ASN A 10 -9.88 -11.39 -9.91
N GLY A 11 -10.07 -10.78 -8.73
CA GLY A 11 -9.79 -11.40 -7.42
C GLY A 11 -8.45 -10.96 -6.81
N ASP A 12 -7.61 -10.28 -7.59
CA ASP A 12 -6.29 -9.81 -7.17
C ASP A 12 -6.25 -8.29 -7.02
N TYR A 13 -5.32 -7.80 -6.19
CA TYR A 13 -5.05 -6.37 -6.07
C TYR A 13 -4.37 -5.86 -7.35
N ASP A 14 -4.96 -4.86 -7.99
CA ASP A 14 -4.51 -4.29 -9.26
C ASP A 14 -4.75 -2.78 -9.27
N GLY A 15 -3.83 -2.04 -8.68
CA GLY A 15 -3.87 -0.58 -8.62
C GLY A 15 -3.21 0.00 -7.37
N PRO A 16 -3.42 1.30 -7.10
CA PRO A 16 -2.88 1.94 -5.91
C PRO A 16 -3.51 1.31 -4.65
N TYR A 17 -2.66 1.04 -3.69
CA TYR A 17 -3.02 0.52 -2.38
C TYR A 17 -2.57 1.50 -1.32
N LYS A 18 -3.50 1.81 -0.40
CA LYS A 18 -3.21 2.58 0.81
C LYS A 18 -3.92 1.94 1.98
N SER A 19 -3.23 1.86 3.10
CA SER A 19 -3.82 1.50 4.37
C SER A 19 -3.40 2.50 5.45
N TRP A 20 -4.27 2.64 6.45
CA TRP A 20 -4.12 3.61 7.53
C TRP A 20 -4.19 2.90 8.88
N TRP A 21 -3.51 3.47 9.87
CA TRP A 21 -3.66 3.09 11.26
C TRP A 21 -5.04 3.49 11.78
N ASP A 22 -5.46 2.93 12.92
CA ASP A 22 -6.71 3.31 13.59
C ASP A 22 -6.78 4.82 13.89
N SER A 23 -5.61 5.42 14.14
CA SER A 23 -5.45 6.87 14.31
C SER A 23 -5.72 7.71 13.04
N GLY A 24 -5.93 7.08 11.88
CA GLY A 24 -6.12 7.75 10.59
C GLY A 24 -4.82 8.14 9.88
N LEU A 25 -3.66 7.87 10.49
CA LEU A 25 -2.36 8.11 9.88
C LEU A 25 -2.03 7.03 8.85
N LEU A 26 -1.34 7.41 7.77
CA LEU A 26 -0.95 6.46 6.74
C LEU A 26 -0.03 5.40 7.33
N LYS A 27 -0.35 4.13 7.09
CA LYS A 27 0.42 2.97 7.55
C LYS A 27 1.31 2.45 6.44
N GLU A 28 0.78 2.37 5.24
CA GLU A 28 1.52 1.94 4.06
C GLU A 28 0.82 2.38 2.78
N GLU A 29 1.61 2.68 1.75
CA GLU A 29 1.14 2.96 0.41
C GLU A 29 2.03 2.33 -0.66
N GLY A 30 1.42 1.95 -1.77
CA GLY A 30 2.14 1.42 -2.92
C GLY A 30 1.20 1.11 -4.08
N THR A 31 1.67 0.33 -5.04
CA THR A 31 0.85 -0.17 -6.14
C THR A 31 0.94 -1.68 -6.17
N PHE A 32 -0.19 -2.34 -6.44
CA PHE A 32 -0.24 -3.76 -6.74
C PHE A 32 -0.61 -3.96 -8.20
N ARG A 33 -0.12 -5.03 -8.81
CA ARG A 33 -0.50 -5.46 -10.16
C ARG A 33 -0.59 -6.98 -10.15
N ALA A 34 -1.74 -7.52 -10.56
CA ALA A 34 -2.00 -8.96 -10.51
C ALA A 34 -1.67 -9.62 -9.14
N GLY A 35 -1.91 -8.90 -8.04
CA GLY A 35 -1.66 -9.41 -6.68
C GLY A 35 -0.23 -9.22 -6.18
N GLU A 36 0.69 -8.81 -7.04
CA GLU A 36 2.09 -8.54 -6.70
C GLU A 36 2.34 -7.06 -6.44
N ARG A 37 3.26 -6.74 -5.53
CA ARG A 37 3.66 -5.34 -5.27
C ARG A 37 4.54 -4.86 -6.41
N VAL A 38 4.21 -3.70 -6.96
CA VAL A 38 4.95 -3.10 -8.08
C VAL A 38 5.31 -1.65 -7.81
N GLY A 39 6.46 -1.23 -8.30
CA GLY A 39 7.07 0.07 -8.07
C GLY A 39 7.40 0.31 -6.59
N ARG A 40 7.38 1.58 -6.20
CA ARG A 40 7.72 2.00 -4.85
C ARG A 40 6.61 1.69 -3.86
N TYR A 41 6.93 0.87 -2.87
CA TYR A 41 6.11 0.61 -1.71
C TYR A 41 6.71 1.26 -0.47
N THR A 42 5.90 1.95 0.30
CA THR A 42 6.33 2.73 1.46
C THR A 42 5.55 2.33 2.70
N TRP A 43 6.25 2.14 3.81
CA TRP A 43 5.71 1.86 5.13
C TRP A 43 6.03 3.00 6.09
N TYR A 44 5.06 3.32 6.92
CA TYR A 44 5.11 4.39 7.89
C TYR A 44 4.87 3.82 9.30
N LYS A 45 5.46 4.48 10.30
CA LYS A 45 5.20 4.15 11.70
C LYS A 45 3.80 4.65 12.10
N VAL A 46 3.34 4.23 13.28
CA VAL A 46 2.09 4.72 13.88
C VAL A 46 2.06 6.24 14.05
N ASP A 47 3.23 6.86 14.16
CA ASP A 47 3.45 8.31 14.26
C ASP A 47 3.39 9.03 12.89
N GLY A 48 3.24 8.31 11.77
CA GLY A 48 3.26 8.87 10.42
C GLY A 48 4.67 9.11 9.85
N SER A 49 5.71 8.97 10.68
CA SER A 49 7.10 9.00 10.25
C SER A 49 7.42 7.86 9.28
N LEU A 50 8.16 8.15 8.20
CA LEU A 50 8.64 7.14 7.24
C LEU A 50 9.46 6.08 7.98
N TRP A 51 9.04 4.81 7.86
CA TRP A 51 9.77 3.70 8.45
C TRP A 51 10.72 3.08 7.43
N ARG A 52 10.18 2.72 6.26
CA ARG A 52 10.93 2.05 5.19
C ARG A 52 10.22 2.25 3.86
N PHE A 53 10.96 2.19 2.77
CA PHE A 53 10.39 1.92 1.46
C PHE A 53 11.19 0.84 0.75
N SER A 54 10.56 0.17 -0.20
CA SER A 54 11.15 -0.81 -1.10
C SER A 54 10.65 -0.53 -2.51
N ASP A 55 11.52 -0.68 -3.48
CA ASP A 55 11.13 -0.63 -4.89
C ASP A 55 11.01 -2.07 -5.40
N PHE A 56 9.82 -2.47 -5.78
CA PHE A 56 9.53 -3.79 -6.31
C PHE A 56 9.39 -3.66 -7.83
N ALA A 57 10.37 -4.13 -8.57
CA ALA A 57 10.21 -4.25 -10.02
C ALA A 57 9.26 -5.41 -10.31
N SER A 58 8.18 -5.15 -11.05
CA SER A 58 7.45 -6.19 -11.78
C SER A 58 8.29 -6.55 -13.00
N ASP A 59 9.07 -7.62 -12.90
CA ASP A 59 9.66 -8.31 -14.05
C ASP A 59 8.57 -9.04 -14.85
#